data_AF-Q3IV63-F1
#
_entry.id   AF-Q3IV63-F1
#
_cell.length_a   1.000
_cell.length_b   1.000
_cell.length_c   1.000
_cell.angle_alpha   90.00
_cell.angle_beta   90.00
_cell.angle_gamma   90.00
#
_symmetry.space_group_name_H-M   'P 1'
#
loop_
_entity.id
_entity.type
_entity.pdbx_description
1 polymer ?
#
loop_
_entity_poly.entity_id
_entity_poly.type
_entity_poly.pdbx_seq_one_letter_code
_entity_poly.pdbx_strand_id
1 'polypeptide(L)'
;MKDLENYRKRLEAARAKADKLVIEISNEVTRQDEAAKREIGITTLAILPSLPEEARRLYVDTIAPSLSPIAWKKLIDLGYLEPKLAPSASDAAPAPDANTARPANSLADPLKPATGN
;
A
#
# COMPACT_ATOMS: atom_id res chain seq x y z
N MET A 1 -23.75 -2.38 -44.92
CA MET A 1 -22.32 -2.26 -45.32
C MET A 1 -21.59 -1.18 -44.51
N LYS A 2 -22.11 0.06 -44.44
CA LYS A 2 -21.45 1.19 -43.76
C LYS A 2 -21.26 1.00 -42.24
N ASP A 3 -22.20 0.36 -41.55
CA ASP A 3 -22.10 0.11 -40.11
C ASP A 3 -21.03 -0.91 -39.73
N LEU A 4 -20.84 -1.94 -40.57
CA LEU A 4 -19.77 -2.94 -40.41
C LEU A 4 -18.39 -2.31 -40.55
N GLU A 5 -18.23 -1.39 -41.50
CA GLU A 5 -16.97 -0.66 -41.70
C GLU A 5 -16.68 0.29 -40.53
N ASN A 6 -17.69 1.00 -40.04
CA ASN A 6 -17.58 1.85 -38.85
C ASN A 6 -17.23 1.03 -37.59
N TYR A 7 -17.84 -0.14 -37.42
CA TYR A 7 -17.53 -1.04 -36.32
C TYR A 7 -16.08 -1.53 -36.36
N ARG A 8 -15.58 -1.94 -37.54
CA ARG A 8 -14.18 -2.34 -37.72
C ARG A 8 -13.20 -1.22 -37.39
N LYS A 9 -13.46 0.01 -37.87
CA LYS A 9 -12.62 1.18 -37.55
C LYS A 9 -12.58 1.47 -36.05
N ARG A 10 -13.71 1.34 -35.34
CA ARG A 10 -13.75 1.50 -33.88
C ARG A 10 -12.96 0.40 -33.15
N LEU A 11 -13.06 -0.84 -33.60
CA LEU A 11 -12.31 -1.96 -33.03
C LEU A 11 -10.80 -1.77 -33.21
N GLU A 12 -10.37 -1.34 -34.40
CA GLU A 12 -8.97 -1.05 -34.70
C GLU A 12 -8.44 0.12 -33.84
N ALA A 13 -9.20 1.20 -33.72
CA ALA A 13 -8.85 2.31 -32.84
C ALA A 13 -8.78 1.90 -31.35
N ALA A 14 -9.66 1.00 -30.90
CA ALA A 14 -9.62 0.48 -29.54
C ALA A 14 -8.38 -0.38 -29.29
N ARG A 15 -7.99 -1.23 -30.26
CA ARG A 15 -6.74 -2.01 -30.20
C ARG A 15 -5.51 -1.11 -30.16
N ALA A 16 -5.42 -0.13 -31.04
CA ALA A 16 -4.30 0.81 -31.06
C ALA A 16 -4.15 1.58 -29.73
N LYS A 17 -5.27 1.93 -29.07
CA LYS A 17 -5.24 2.54 -27.73
C LYS A 17 -4.76 1.55 -26.66
N ALA A 18 -5.20 0.31 -26.71
CA ALA A 18 -4.75 -0.73 -25.79
C ALA A 18 -3.24 -0.98 -25.94
N ASP A 19 -2.74 -1.11 -27.17
CA ASP A 19 -1.32 -1.30 -27.44
C ASP A 19 -0.47 -0.13 -26.92
N LYS A 20 -0.93 1.11 -27.12
CA LYS A 20 -0.29 2.30 -26.56
C LYS A 20 -0.21 2.27 -25.04
N LEU A 21 -1.32 1.89 -24.38
CA LEU A 21 -1.35 1.77 -22.92
C LEU A 21 -0.42 0.67 -22.42
N VAL A 22 -0.35 -0.46 -23.11
CA VAL A 22 0.59 -1.55 -22.76
C VAL A 22 2.04 -1.06 -22.83
N ILE A 23 2.40 -0.30 -23.86
CA ILE A 23 3.75 0.29 -23.99
C ILE A 23 4.01 1.28 -22.87
N GLU A 24 3.07 2.19 -22.57
CA GLU A 24 3.21 3.17 -21.49
C GLU A 24 3.38 2.52 -20.12
N ILE A 25 2.56 1.51 -19.82
CA ILE A 25 2.67 0.73 -18.58
C ILE A 25 4.02 0.02 -18.52
N SER A 26 4.47 -0.59 -19.61
CA SER A 26 5.76 -1.30 -19.65
C SER A 26 6.95 -0.35 -19.40
N ASN A 27 6.90 0.85 -19.97
CA ASN A 27 7.91 1.88 -19.76
C ASN A 27 7.92 2.36 -18.30
N GLU A 28 6.75 2.58 -17.71
CA GLU A 28 6.63 3.01 -16.32
C GLU A 28 7.11 1.91 -15.36
N VAL A 29 6.77 0.64 -15.59
CA VAL A 29 7.28 -0.49 -14.81
C VAL A 29 8.81 -0.56 -14.87
N THR A 30 9.38 -0.38 -16.07
CA THR A 30 10.84 -0.36 -16.25
C THR A 30 11.49 0.79 -15.49
N ARG A 31 10.89 1.98 -15.55
CA ARG A 31 11.36 3.17 -14.83
C ARG A 31 11.32 2.96 -13.32
N GLN A 32 10.24 2.40 -12.80
CA GLN A 32 10.08 2.09 -11.38
C GLN A 32 11.10 1.04 -10.92
N ASP A 33 11.34 0.01 -11.73
CA ASP A 33 12.35 -1.02 -11.45
C ASP A 33 13.77 -0.43 -11.37
N GLU A 34 14.14 0.44 -12.30
CA GLU A 34 15.42 1.14 -12.25
C GLU A 34 15.53 2.06 -11.03
N ALA A 35 14.47 2.80 -10.70
CA ALA A 35 14.45 3.67 -9.53
C ALA A 35 14.65 2.85 -8.23
N ALA A 36 13.92 1.75 -8.08
CA ALA A 36 14.07 0.84 -6.95
C ALA A 36 15.50 0.28 -6.85
N LYS A 37 16.08 -0.17 -7.98
CA LYS A 37 17.45 -0.70 -8.02
C LYS A 37 18.49 0.33 -7.62
N ARG A 38 18.33 1.59 -8.06
CA ARG A 38 19.24 2.67 -7.70
C ARG A 38 19.16 3.01 -6.22
N GLU A 39 17.95 2.99 -5.66
CA GLU A 39 17.72 3.31 -4.25
C GLU A 39 18.21 2.20 -3.31
N ILE A 40 17.89 0.94 -3.58
CA ILE A 40 18.36 -0.20 -2.78
C ILE A 40 19.87 -0.41 -2.95
N GLY A 41 20.38 -0.09 -4.13
CA GLY A 41 21.76 -0.33 -4.54
C GLY A 41 21.91 -1.65 -5.29
N ILE A 42 22.57 -1.59 -6.45
CA ILE A 42 22.82 -2.76 -7.31
C ILE A 42 23.65 -3.81 -6.57
N THR A 43 24.69 -3.39 -5.84
CA THR A 43 25.54 -4.28 -5.06
C THR A 43 24.74 -4.99 -3.97
N THR A 44 23.88 -4.26 -3.27
CA THR A 44 22.97 -4.80 -2.26
C THR A 44 22.10 -5.91 -2.86
N LEU A 45 21.43 -5.63 -3.98
CA LEU A 45 20.60 -6.61 -4.67
C LEU A 45 21.38 -7.84 -5.16
N ALA A 46 22.66 -7.68 -5.49
CA ALA A 46 23.53 -8.78 -5.91
C ALA A 46 23.98 -9.67 -4.75
N ILE A 47 24.15 -9.11 -3.54
CA ILE A 47 24.61 -9.89 -2.37
C ILE A 47 23.46 -10.56 -1.63
N LEU A 48 22.24 -9.99 -1.65
CA LEU A 48 21.09 -10.53 -0.92
C LEU A 48 20.82 -12.04 -1.16
N PRO A 49 20.90 -12.57 -2.40
CA PRO A 49 20.71 -14.00 -2.64
C PRO A 49 21.76 -14.89 -1.95
N SER A 50 22.99 -14.38 -1.80
CA SER A 50 24.14 -15.11 -1.25
C SER A 50 24.22 -15.05 0.28
N LEU A 51 23.45 -14.16 0.91
CA LEU A 51 23.42 -14.01 2.36
C LEU A 51 22.60 -15.14 3.02
N PRO A 52 23.02 -15.63 4.20
CA PRO A 52 22.18 -16.48 5.06
C PRO A 52 20.85 -15.80 5.34
N GLU A 53 19.79 -16.59 5.52
CA GLU A 53 18.44 -16.06 5.66
C GLU A 53 18.28 -15.06 6.82
N GLU A 54 18.88 -15.33 7.98
CA GLU A 54 18.85 -14.43 9.13
C GLU A 54 19.55 -13.10 8.85
N ALA A 55 20.75 -13.14 8.25
CA ALA A 55 21.52 -11.96 7.91
C ALA A 55 20.80 -11.10 6.86
N ARG A 56 20.16 -11.76 5.89
CA ARG A 56 19.33 -11.12 4.87
C ARG A 56 18.13 -10.41 5.48
N ARG A 57 17.37 -11.09 6.36
CA ARG A 57 16.21 -10.50 7.05
C ARG A 57 16.64 -9.28 7.87
N LEU A 58 17.67 -9.42 8.70
CA LEU A 58 18.18 -8.32 9.53
C LEU A 58 18.59 -7.11 8.69
N TYR A 59 19.31 -7.36 7.59
CA TYR A 59 19.74 -6.29 6.70
C TYR A 59 18.54 -5.58 6.06
N VAL A 60 17.60 -6.36 5.51
CA VAL A 60 16.40 -5.84 4.86
C VAL A 60 15.52 -5.06 5.85
N ASP A 61 15.32 -5.56 7.07
CA ASP A 61 14.57 -4.88 8.13
C ASP A 61 15.22 -3.55 8.54
N THR A 62 16.55 -3.47 8.47
CA THR A 62 17.30 -2.25 8.78
C THR A 62 17.09 -1.18 7.71
N ILE A 63 17.11 -1.56 6.43
CA ILE A 63 17.00 -0.59 5.33
C ILE A 63 15.54 -0.26 4.96
N ALA A 64 14.61 -1.21 5.14
CA ALA A 64 13.24 -1.11 4.65
C ALA A 64 12.48 0.17 5.10
N PRO A 65 12.61 0.66 6.35
CA PRO A 65 11.92 1.87 6.79
C PRO A 65 12.36 3.16 6.07
N SER A 66 13.56 3.15 5.48
CA SER A 66 14.14 4.29 4.76
C SER A 66 13.90 4.27 3.25
N LEU A 67 13.34 3.18 2.73
CA LEU A 67 13.09 3.01 1.30
C LEU A 67 11.76 3.65 0.89
N SER A 68 11.73 4.14 -0.35
CA SER A 68 10.51 4.56 -1.01
C SER A 68 9.54 3.39 -1.18
N PRO A 69 8.23 3.66 -1.36
CA PRO A 69 7.24 2.60 -1.62
C PRO A 69 7.58 1.74 -2.85
N ILE A 70 8.28 2.30 -3.83
CA ILE A 70 8.67 1.58 -5.06
C ILE A 70 9.79 0.58 -4.75
N ALA A 71 10.83 1.01 -4.02
CA ALA A 71 11.90 0.13 -3.56
C ALA A 71 11.39 -0.93 -2.56
N TRP A 72 10.49 -0.54 -1.66
CA TRP A 72 9.85 -1.46 -0.72
C TRP A 72 9.04 -2.54 -1.45
N LYS A 73 8.21 -2.14 -2.42
CA LYS A 73 7.50 -3.06 -3.31
C LYS A 73 8.46 -4.00 -4.05
N LYS A 74 9.59 -3.49 -4.55
CA LYS A 74 10.58 -4.32 -5.23
C LYS A 74 11.16 -5.41 -4.32
N LEU A 75 11.43 -5.10 -3.06
CA LEU A 75 11.89 -6.10 -2.10
C LEU A 75 10.81 -7.15 -1.78
N ILE A 76 9.53 -6.77 -1.77
CA ILE A 76 8.40 -7.72 -1.65
C ILE A 76 8.32 -8.62 -2.89
N ASP A 77 8.37 -8.05 -4.09
CA ASP A 77 8.31 -8.80 -5.35
C ASP A 77 9.48 -9.80 -5.49
N LEU A 78 10.62 -9.51 -4.85
CA LEU A 78 11.78 -10.40 -4.76
C LEU A 78 11.71 -11.41 -3.61
N GLY A 79 10.68 -11.35 -2.76
CA GLY A 79 10.50 -12.26 -1.62
C GLY A 79 11.39 -11.94 -0.40
N TYR A 80 11.96 -10.74 -0.32
CA TYR A 80 12.79 -10.30 0.79
C TYR A 80 12.02 -9.62 1.92
N LEU A 81 10.81 -9.14 1.61
CA LEU A 81 9.88 -8.58 2.57
C LEU A 81 8.53 -9.27 2.42
N GLU A 82 7.86 -9.47 3.54
CA GLU A 82 6.46 -9.86 3.50
C GLU A 82 5.60 -8.62 3.24
N PRO A 83 4.58 -8.71 2.38
CA PRO A 83 3.59 -7.66 2.27
C PRO A 83 2.89 -7.55 3.63
N LYS A 84 3.20 -6.48 4.38
CA LYS A 84 2.41 -6.12 5.56
C LYS A 84 1.00 -5.84 5.08
N LEU A 85 0.13 -6.84 5.18
CA LEU A 85 -1.30 -6.64 5.15
C LEU A 85 -1.58 -5.56 6.20
N ALA A 86 -2.28 -4.49 5.80
CA ALA A 86 -2.83 -3.54 6.75
C ALA A 86 -3.46 -4.35 7.90
N PRO A 87 -3.21 -4.00 9.17
CA PRO A 87 -3.77 -4.76 10.28
C PRO A 87 -5.27 -4.90 10.03
N SER A 88 -5.71 -6.14 9.78
CA SER A 88 -7.14 -6.42 9.77
C SER A 88 -7.64 -5.94 11.13
N ALA A 89 -8.61 -5.04 11.13
CA ALA A 89 -9.31 -4.60 12.33
C ALA A 89 -10.17 -5.76 12.90
N SER A 90 -9.55 -6.91 13.12
CA SER A 90 -10.10 -8.12 13.71
C SER A 90 -9.15 -8.59 14.81
N ASP A 91 -8.76 -7.65 15.65
CA ASP A 91 -8.41 -7.91 17.04
C ASP A 91 -9.12 -6.85 17.89
N ALA A 92 -10.44 -6.78 17.71
CA ALA A 92 -11.29 -6.22 18.75
C ALA A 92 -11.39 -7.32 19.81
N ALA A 93 -10.48 -7.28 20.78
CA ALA A 93 -10.66 -7.97 22.05
C ALA A 93 -12.11 -7.77 22.53
N PRO A 94 -12.80 -8.81 23.04
CA PRO A 94 -14.16 -8.63 23.56
C PRO A 94 -14.10 -7.59 24.67
N ALA A 95 -14.78 -6.46 24.45
CA ALA A 95 -14.94 -5.42 25.46
C ALA A 95 -15.54 -6.05 26.73
N PRO A 96 -15.02 -5.75 27.93
CA PRO A 96 -15.59 -6.25 29.16
C PRO A 96 -17.04 -5.75 29.31
N ASP A 97 -17.93 -6.70 29.55
CA ASP A 97 -19.36 -6.53 29.72
C ASP A 97 -19.65 -5.53 30.85
N ALA A 98 -20.14 -4.34 30.49
CA ALA A 98 -20.52 -3.30 31.42
C ALA A 98 -21.71 -2.51 30.88
N ASN A 99 -22.91 -3.11 30.92
CA ASN A 99 -24.10 -2.45 31.48
C ASN A 99 -25.37 -3.28 31.25
N THR A 100 -25.75 -4.05 32.28
CA THR A 100 -27.18 -4.27 32.58
C THR A 100 -27.60 -3.20 33.59
N ALA A 101 -28.30 -2.16 33.13
CA ALA A 101 -29.47 -1.53 33.78
C ALA A 101 -29.69 -0.08 33.27
N ARG A 102 -30.79 0.08 32.53
CA ARG A 102 -31.50 1.32 32.14
C ARG A 102 -32.23 1.94 33.38
N PRO A 103 -32.99 3.07 33.30
CA PRO A 103 -32.91 4.33 32.53
C PRO A 103 -33.02 5.63 33.39
N ALA A 104 -32.73 6.76 32.73
CA ALA A 104 -33.42 8.09 32.73
C ALA A 104 -33.98 8.75 34.01
N ASN A 105 -33.44 9.92 34.34
CA ASN A 105 -34.18 11.19 34.52
C ASN A 105 -33.15 12.30 34.82
N SER A 106 -32.99 13.33 33.99
CA SER A 106 -33.84 14.53 33.86
C SER A 106 -33.34 15.67 34.75
N LEU A 107 -33.23 16.86 34.13
CA LEU A 107 -33.15 18.23 34.69
C LEU A 107 -31.79 18.93 34.83
N ALA A 108 -31.61 19.88 33.89
CA ALA A 108 -31.26 21.30 34.09
C ALA A 108 -29.82 21.72 34.44
N ASP A 109 -29.08 22.17 33.41
CA ASP A 109 -28.54 23.54 33.14
C ASP A 109 -28.35 24.54 34.32
N PRO A 110 -27.51 25.60 34.19
CA PRO A 110 -26.03 25.62 34.13
C PRO A 110 -25.46 26.70 35.07
N LEU A 111 -24.32 26.51 35.76
CA LEU A 111 -23.67 27.65 36.45
C LEU A 111 -22.14 27.59 36.42
N LYS A 112 -21.59 28.53 35.65
CA LYS A 112 -20.20 29.00 35.63
C LYS A 112 -19.80 29.52 37.02
N PRO A 113 -18.64 29.16 37.59
CA PRO A 113 -18.09 29.91 38.71
C PRO A 113 -17.22 31.06 38.21
N ALA A 114 -17.51 32.25 38.74
CA ALA A 114 -16.63 33.41 38.70
C ALA A 114 -15.57 33.29 39.81
N THR A 115 -14.37 33.76 39.50
CA THR A 115 -13.19 33.88 40.37
C THR A 115 -13.49 34.72 41.63
N GLY A 116 -12.88 34.33 42.75
CA GLY A 116 -13.24 34.79 44.09
C GLY A 116 -12.85 36.21 44.50
N ASN A 117 -13.37 36.57 45.66
CA ASN A 117 -12.66 37.21 46.77
C ASN A 117 -13.43 36.94 48.07
#